data_AF-A0AA85AMT3-F1
#
_entry.id   AF-A0AA85AMT3-F1
#
_cell.length_a   1.000
_cell.length_b   1.000
_cell.length_c   1.000
_cell.angle_alpha   90.00
_cell.angle_beta   90.00
_cell.angle_gamma   90.00
#
_symmetry.space_group_name_H-M   'P 1'
#
loop_
_entity.id
_entity.type
_entity.pdbx_description
1 polymer ?
#
loop_
_entity_poly.entity_id
_entity_poly.type
_entity_poly.pdbx_seq_one_letter_code
_entity_poly.pdbx_strand_id
1 'polypeptide(L)'
;MPSKLSHLFTNFYPTVMNNKIISVKDASLNLNAIVQLISQNDGVIALPTDTIYGLACSVFNSEAIERIRRIKGRSETKPMAICLDQVSHISHWCDTKNIPTGLLSDLLPGPVTVLLPRFSDRLQDPLSTHLLNPSDKRVGIRIPDSGFIRKLISALNEQTRFSSIVGNNVEHSSGCDKHDSTSIGGGHPLVLTSANLSGQPSAIQIEV
;
A
#
# COMPACT_ATOMS: atom_id res chain seq x y z
N MET A 1 31.68 16.55 -16.73
CA MET A 1 31.04 17.60 -15.91
C MET A 1 29.54 17.40 -15.94
N PRO A 2 28.94 16.76 -14.93
CA PRO A 2 27.50 16.60 -14.89
C PRO A 2 26.83 17.94 -14.56
N SER A 3 25.72 18.19 -15.24
CA SER A 3 24.98 19.43 -15.35
C SER A 3 24.34 19.89 -14.04
N LYS A 4 24.27 21.23 -13.87
CA LYS A 4 23.73 22.00 -12.73
C LYS A 4 22.22 21.80 -12.46
N LEU A 5 21.60 20.70 -12.88
CA LEU A 5 20.16 20.43 -12.73
C LEU A 5 19.83 19.48 -11.56
N SER A 6 20.82 18.84 -10.94
CA SER A 6 20.60 17.96 -9.77
C SER A 6 20.14 18.70 -8.51
N HIS A 7 20.34 20.03 -8.44
CA HIS A 7 19.94 20.84 -7.30
C HIS A 7 18.48 21.32 -7.33
N LEU A 8 17.78 21.16 -8.46
CA LEU A 8 16.38 21.62 -8.59
C LEU A 8 15.35 20.57 -8.12
N PHE A 9 15.78 19.32 -7.90
CA PHE A 9 14.92 18.26 -7.34
C PHE A 9 15.11 18.08 -5.83
N THR A 10 16.04 18.79 -5.19
CA THR A 10 16.37 18.61 -3.77
C THR A 10 15.47 19.41 -2.82
N ASN A 11 14.61 20.29 -3.34
CA ASN A 11 13.86 21.27 -2.53
C ASN A 11 12.34 21.05 -2.45
N PHE A 12 11.83 19.85 -2.78
CA PHE A 12 10.44 19.48 -2.50
C PHE A 12 10.29 18.61 -1.24
N TYR A 13 11.22 18.73 -0.29
CA TYR A 13 11.00 18.26 1.07
C TYR A 13 10.45 19.42 1.88
N PRO A 14 9.18 19.39 2.33
CA PRO A 14 8.74 20.36 3.31
C PRO A 14 9.66 20.27 4.52
N THR A 15 10.07 21.43 5.02
CA THR A 15 11.03 21.61 6.12
C THR A 15 10.67 20.80 7.38
N VAL A 16 9.41 20.35 7.48
CA VAL A 16 8.87 19.46 8.51
C VAL A 16 9.57 18.09 8.55
N MET A 17 10.17 17.62 7.45
CA MET A 17 10.83 16.32 7.35
C MET A 17 12.32 16.34 7.73
N ASN A 18 12.84 17.43 8.32
CA ASN A 18 14.21 17.47 8.84
C ASN A 18 14.41 16.47 10.01
N ASN A 19 13.32 16.14 10.71
CA ASN A 19 13.31 15.09 11.71
C ASN A 19 12.70 13.81 11.12
N LYS A 20 13.43 12.69 11.24
CA LYS A 20 12.97 11.35 10.82
C LYS A 20 11.77 10.81 11.63
N ILE A 21 11.37 11.52 12.69
CA ILE A 21 10.28 11.17 13.59
C ILE A 21 9.40 12.40 13.74
N ILE A 22 8.12 12.25 13.41
CA ILE A 22 7.10 13.30 13.51
C ILE A 22 5.91 12.76 14.33
N SER A 23 5.20 13.64 15.04
CA SER A 23 4.00 13.23 15.76
C SER A 23 2.87 12.91 14.78
N VAL A 24 1.91 12.05 15.16
CA VAL A 24 0.75 11.73 14.30
C VAL A 24 -0.09 12.98 14.00
N LYS A 25 -0.13 13.94 14.95
CA LYS A 25 -0.82 15.21 14.77
C LYS A 25 -0.16 16.03 13.65
N ASP A 26 1.16 16.18 13.70
CA ASP A 26 1.91 16.93 12.69
C ASP A 26 1.90 16.20 11.35
N ALA A 27 1.99 14.87 11.37
CA ALA A 27 1.84 14.03 10.19
C ALA A 27 0.48 14.24 9.49
N SER A 28 -0.60 14.36 10.29
CA SER A 28 -1.94 14.63 9.77
C SER A 28 -2.05 16.01 9.12
N LEU A 29 -1.35 17.02 9.65
CA LEU A 29 -1.28 18.36 9.07
C LEU A 29 -0.45 18.40 7.78
N ASN A 30 0.50 17.48 7.64
CA ASN A 30 1.43 17.40 6.51
C ASN A 30 1.17 16.17 5.62
N LEU A 31 -0.09 15.73 5.53
CA LEU A 31 -0.46 14.49 4.87
C LEU A 31 0.04 14.41 3.42
N ASN A 32 -0.06 15.51 2.66
CA ASN A 32 0.40 15.59 1.27
C ASN A 32 1.90 15.29 1.12
N ALA A 33 2.72 15.72 2.08
CA ALA A 33 4.15 15.43 2.07
C ALA A 33 4.42 13.94 2.25
N ILE A 34 3.66 13.27 3.11
CA ILE A 34 3.75 11.84 3.36
C ILE A 34 3.28 11.05 2.14
N VAL A 35 2.18 11.50 1.52
CA VAL A 35 1.67 10.94 0.26
C VAL A 35 2.73 11.00 -0.83
N GLN A 36 3.38 12.16 -1.03
CA GLN A 36 4.47 12.32 -1.99
C GLN A 36 5.67 11.42 -1.68
N LEU A 37 6.07 11.34 -0.41
CA LEU A 37 7.15 10.46 0.03
C LEU A 37 6.88 9.00 -0.32
N ILE A 38 5.68 8.51 -0.05
CA ILE A 38 5.30 7.11 -0.30
C ILE A 38 5.12 6.83 -1.79
N SER A 39 4.58 7.79 -2.56
CA SER A 39 4.24 7.59 -3.97
C SER A 39 5.43 7.78 -4.92
N GLN A 40 6.35 8.70 -4.63
CA GLN A 40 7.38 9.14 -5.57
C GLN A 40 8.81 8.78 -5.16
N ASN A 41 9.08 8.50 -3.88
CA ASN A 41 10.45 8.42 -3.35
C ASN A 41 10.80 7.08 -2.69
N ASP A 42 10.19 5.98 -3.15
CA ASP A 42 10.36 4.64 -2.55
C ASP A 42 10.17 4.65 -1.02
N GLY A 43 9.25 5.50 -0.57
CA GLY A 43 9.10 5.88 0.81
C GLY A 43 8.61 4.73 1.66
N VAL A 44 9.44 4.33 2.63
CA VAL A 44 9.06 3.43 3.72
C VAL A 44 8.90 4.26 4.98
N ILE A 45 7.71 4.19 5.58
CA ILE A 45 7.40 4.88 6.84
C ILE A 45 7.10 3.89 7.95
N ALA A 46 7.47 4.24 9.18
CA ALA A 46 6.98 3.58 10.38
C ALA A 46 5.80 4.37 10.93
N LEU A 47 4.68 3.71 11.17
CA LEU A 47 3.45 4.36 11.62
C LEU A 47 2.74 3.55 12.71
N PRO A 48 2.07 4.21 13.67
CA PRO A 48 1.29 3.52 14.68
C PRO A 48 0.04 2.90 14.05
N THR A 49 -0.21 1.63 14.35
CA THR A 49 -1.48 0.96 14.05
C THR A 49 -2.27 0.78 15.34
N ASP A 50 -3.48 0.25 15.22
CA ASP A 50 -4.35 -0.19 16.32
C ASP A 50 -3.78 -1.38 17.13
N THR A 51 -2.71 -2.05 16.67
CA THR A 51 -2.00 -3.07 17.48
C THR A 51 -0.62 -2.61 17.95
N ILE A 52 0.26 -2.27 17.00
CA ILE A 52 1.69 -1.95 17.21
C ILE A 52 2.16 -1.10 16.05
N TYR A 53 3.35 -0.52 16.12
CA TYR A 53 3.91 0.14 14.95
C TYR A 53 4.06 -0.85 13.78
N GLY A 54 3.85 -0.36 12.57
CA GLY A 54 4.07 -1.11 11.33
C GLY A 54 4.96 -0.33 10.38
N LEU A 55 5.73 -1.05 9.56
CA LEU A 55 6.41 -0.47 8.40
C LEU A 55 5.45 -0.54 7.22
N ALA A 56 5.32 0.57 6.50
CA ALA A 56 4.44 0.68 5.36
C ALA A 56 5.09 1.36 4.16
N CYS A 57 4.71 0.90 2.97
CA CYS A 57 5.02 1.51 1.69
C CYS A 57 3.88 1.25 0.70
N SER A 58 3.93 1.94 -0.45
CA SER A 58 3.00 1.71 -1.55
C SER A 58 3.11 0.27 -2.09
N VAL A 59 1.99 -0.41 -2.31
CA VAL A 59 1.98 -1.73 -2.98
C VAL A 59 2.50 -1.66 -4.42
N PHE A 60 2.37 -0.51 -5.07
CA PHE A 60 2.82 -0.29 -6.44
C PHE A 60 4.34 -0.07 -6.55
N ASN A 61 5.06 0.01 -5.42
CA ASN A 61 6.48 0.32 -5.39
C ASN A 61 7.29 -0.90 -4.95
N SER A 62 7.80 -1.67 -5.93
CA SER A 62 8.58 -2.89 -5.70
C SER A 62 9.89 -2.63 -4.95
N GLU A 63 10.56 -1.50 -5.19
CA GLU A 63 11.81 -1.14 -4.50
C GLU A 63 11.56 -0.87 -3.01
N ALA A 64 10.47 -0.17 -2.67
CA ALA A 64 10.08 0.08 -1.28
C ALA A 64 9.67 -1.22 -0.57
N ILE A 65 8.99 -2.13 -1.27
CA ILE A 65 8.66 -3.46 -0.77
C ILE A 65 9.95 -4.24 -0.44
N GLU A 66 10.93 -4.22 -1.35
CA GLU A 66 12.21 -4.90 -1.15
C GLU A 66 13.02 -4.26 0.00
N ARG A 67 12.95 -2.94 0.13
CA ARG A 67 13.52 -2.23 1.27
C ARG A 67 12.88 -2.67 2.60
N ILE A 68 11.56 -2.87 2.65
CA ILE A 68 10.90 -3.43 3.84
C ILE A 68 11.42 -4.85 4.14
N ARG A 69 11.58 -5.72 3.12
CA ARG A 69 12.14 -7.08 3.31
C ARG A 69 13.54 -7.03 3.92
N ARG A 70 14.41 -6.18 3.36
CA ARG A 70 15.77 -5.92 3.88
C ARG A 70 15.77 -5.41 5.32
N ILE A 71 14.96 -4.40 5.64
CA ILE A 71 14.85 -3.86 7.02
C ILE A 71 14.41 -4.94 8.01
N LYS A 72 13.49 -5.82 7.60
CA LYS A 72 12.95 -6.87 8.47
C LYS A 72 13.78 -8.16 8.48
N GLY A 73 14.83 -8.25 7.67
CA GLY A 73 15.60 -9.48 7.49
C GLY A 73 14.73 -10.67 7.06
N ARG A 74 13.69 -10.42 6.24
CA ARG A 74 12.75 -11.46 5.79
C ARG A 74 13.17 -12.02 4.44
N SER A 75 12.98 -13.32 4.25
CA SER A 75 13.05 -13.94 2.93
C SER A 75 11.92 -13.42 2.03
N GLU A 76 12.15 -13.43 0.73
CA GLU A 76 11.13 -13.13 -0.29
C GLU A 76 9.90 -14.04 -0.20
N THR A 77 10.09 -15.25 0.33
CA THR A 77 9.05 -16.26 0.51
C THR A 77 8.10 -15.99 1.66
N LYS A 78 8.41 -15.03 2.55
CA LYS A 78 7.55 -14.72 3.69
C LYS A 78 6.47 -13.70 3.29
N PRO A 79 5.18 -14.06 3.32
CA PRO A 79 4.13 -13.17 2.85
C PRO A 79 4.02 -11.88 3.68
N MET A 80 3.60 -10.81 3.02
CA MET A 80 3.26 -9.53 3.60
C MET A 80 1.79 -9.20 3.36
N ALA A 81 1.15 -8.58 4.35
CA ALA A 81 -0.24 -8.16 4.24
C ALA A 81 -0.34 -6.81 3.52
N ILE A 82 -1.48 -6.59 2.87
CA ILE A 82 -1.88 -5.27 2.39
C ILE A 82 -2.86 -4.63 3.37
N CYS A 83 -2.85 -3.31 3.37
CA CYS A 83 -3.66 -2.45 4.21
C CYS A 83 -4.55 -1.58 3.32
N LEU A 84 -5.86 -1.58 3.61
CA LEU A 84 -6.86 -0.78 2.90
C LEU A 84 -7.54 0.19 3.87
N ASP A 85 -8.24 1.19 3.32
CA ASP A 85 -9.01 2.20 4.05
C ASP A 85 -10.48 1.82 4.28
N GLN A 86 -11.04 0.93 3.46
CA GLN A 86 -12.44 0.50 3.55
C GLN A 86 -12.68 -0.94 3.07
N VAL A 87 -13.71 -1.57 3.63
CA VAL A 87 -14.09 -2.98 3.36
C VAL A 87 -14.53 -3.17 1.91
N SER A 88 -15.20 -2.17 1.32
CA SER A 88 -15.64 -2.21 -0.08
C SER A 88 -14.49 -2.29 -1.08
N HIS A 89 -13.27 -1.93 -0.70
CA HIS A 89 -12.10 -2.06 -1.56
C HIS A 89 -11.56 -3.50 -1.64
N ILE A 90 -11.88 -4.37 -0.68
CA ILE A 90 -11.33 -5.73 -0.58
C ILE A 90 -11.55 -6.54 -1.86
N SER A 91 -12.74 -6.48 -2.44
CA SER A 91 -13.13 -7.25 -3.63
C SER A 91 -12.32 -6.91 -4.89
N HIS A 92 -11.55 -5.82 -4.89
CA HIS A 92 -10.65 -5.48 -5.98
C HIS A 92 -9.29 -6.19 -5.87
N TRP A 93 -8.90 -6.64 -4.68
CA TRP A 93 -7.56 -7.16 -4.40
C TRP A 93 -7.51 -8.67 -4.16
N CYS A 94 -8.66 -9.30 -3.95
CA CYS A 94 -8.75 -10.74 -3.72
C CYS A 94 -10.12 -11.30 -4.12
N ASP A 95 -10.20 -12.62 -4.25
CA ASP A 95 -11.47 -13.30 -4.51
C ASP A 95 -12.33 -13.30 -3.23
N THR A 96 -13.53 -12.73 -3.34
CA THR A 96 -14.49 -12.64 -2.24
C THR A 96 -15.80 -13.37 -2.55
N LYS A 97 -15.89 -14.08 -3.68
CA LYS A 97 -17.14 -14.72 -4.16
C LYS A 97 -17.76 -15.67 -3.15
N ASN A 98 -16.93 -16.41 -2.42
CA ASN A 98 -17.38 -17.41 -1.45
C ASN A 98 -17.43 -16.86 -0.01
N ILE A 99 -17.14 -15.58 0.21
CA ILE A 99 -17.14 -15.01 1.56
C ILE A 99 -18.58 -14.63 1.96
N PRO A 100 -19.08 -15.06 3.12
CA PRO A 100 -20.41 -14.68 3.59
C PRO A 100 -20.61 -13.16 3.62
N THR A 101 -21.77 -12.70 3.18
CA THR A 101 -22.14 -11.28 3.23
C THR A 101 -22.11 -10.78 4.69
N GLY A 102 -21.49 -9.61 4.92
CA GLY A 102 -21.38 -9.01 6.25
C GLY A 102 -20.15 -9.46 7.06
N LEU A 103 -19.62 -10.67 6.84
CA LEU A 103 -18.51 -11.20 7.65
C LEU A 103 -17.28 -10.30 7.66
N LEU A 104 -16.90 -9.74 6.50
CA LEU A 104 -15.76 -8.83 6.42
C LEU A 104 -16.03 -7.50 7.14
N SER A 105 -17.27 -7.02 7.13
CA SER A 105 -17.69 -5.80 7.84
C SER A 105 -17.77 -6.01 9.35
N ASP A 106 -18.05 -7.23 9.80
CA ASP A 106 -18.05 -7.58 11.22
C ASP A 106 -16.63 -7.70 11.79
N LEU A 107 -15.67 -8.11 10.95
CA LEU A 107 -14.26 -8.28 11.34
C LEU A 107 -13.40 -7.02 11.14
N LEU A 108 -13.78 -6.15 10.20
CA LEU A 108 -12.98 -4.99 9.78
C LEU A 108 -13.85 -3.73 9.72
N PRO A 109 -13.34 -2.55 10.13
CA PRO A 109 -11.97 -2.27 10.60
C PRO A 109 -11.64 -2.86 11.98
N GLY A 110 -10.36 -3.12 12.24
CA GLY A 110 -9.91 -3.56 13.55
C GLY A 110 -8.53 -4.26 13.58
N PRO A 111 -8.13 -4.78 14.74
CA PRO A 111 -6.80 -5.32 15.01
C PRO A 111 -6.57 -6.72 14.42
N VAL A 112 -7.23 -7.06 13.31
CA VAL A 112 -7.18 -8.39 12.68
C VAL A 112 -6.66 -8.28 11.25
N THR A 113 -5.92 -9.30 10.82
CA THR A 113 -5.56 -9.49 9.41
C THR A 113 -6.29 -10.71 8.89
N VAL A 114 -7.14 -10.52 7.89
CA VAL A 114 -7.95 -11.58 7.29
C VAL A 114 -7.17 -12.20 6.14
N LEU A 115 -6.99 -13.51 6.14
CA LEU A 115 -6.31 -14.22 5.06
C LEU A 115 -7.33 -14.71 4.02
N LEU A 116 -7.34 -14.07 2.84
CA LEU A 116 -8.33 -14.29 1.77
C LEU A 116 -7.69 -14.93 0.52
N PRO A 117 -8.45 -15.71 -0.27
CA PRO A 117 -7.94 -16.31 -1.49
C PRO A 117 -7.62 -15.25 -2.54
N ARG A 118 -6.49 -15.37 -3.23
CA ARG A 118 -6.19 -14.55 -4.41
C ARG A 118 -7.07 -14.98 -5.58
N PHE A 119 -7.19 -14.11 -6.58
CA PHE A 119 -7.81 -14.49 -7.85
C PHE A 119 -7.05 -15.69 -8.46
N SER A 120 -7.81 -16.66 -8.96
CA SER A 120 -7.23 -17.88 -9.54
C SER A 120 -6.48 -17.60 -10.86
N ASP A 121 -6.95 -16.60 -11.60
CA ASP A 121 -6.29 -16.11 -12.81
C ASP A 121 -5.31 -15.00 -12.47
N ARG A 122 -4.02 -15.21 -12.78
CA ARG A 122 -2.96 -14.22 -12.54
C ARG A 122 -3.15 -12.93 -13.34
N LEU A 123 -3.78 -12.98 -14.51
CA LEU A 123 -4.05 -11.79 -15.31
C LEU A 123 -5.09 -10.88 -14.65
N GLN A 124 -5.94 -11.45 -13.80
CA GLN A 124 -6.96 -10.74 -13.04
C GLN A 124 -6.48 -10.36 -11.63
N ASP A 125 -5.24 -10.69 -11.27
CA ASP A 125 -4.70 -10.47 -9.93
C ASP A 125 -3.76 -9.25 -9.90
N PRO A 126 -4.21 -8.09 -9.39
CA PRO A 126 -3.40 -6.88 -9.36
C PRO A 126 -2.12 -7.05 -8.54
N LEU A 127 -2.13 -7.91 -7.53
CA LEU A 127 -0.97 -8.16 -6.66
C LEU A 127 0.10 -9.01 -7.35
N SER A 128 -0.26 -9.75 -8.40
CA SER A 128 0.69 -10.54 -9.19
C SER A 128 1.64 -9.62 -9.97
N THR A 129 1.13 -8.51 -10.50
CA THR A 129 1.90 -7.48 -11.21
C THR A 129 2.97 -6.84 -10.32
N HIS A 130 2.70 -6.71 -9.02
CA HIS A 130 3.61 -6.05 -8.08
C HIS A 130 4.56 -7.00 -7.33
N LEU A 131 4.59 -8.28 -7.74
CA LEU A 131 5.43 -9.33 -7.14
C LEU A 131 5.26 -9.42 -5.62
N LEU A 132 4.06 -9.10 -5.12
CA LEU A 132 3.73 -9.28 -3.73
C LEU A 132 3.30 -10.74 -3.52
N ASN A 133 4.04 -11.45 -2.67
CA ASN A 133 3.79 -12.84 -2.28
C ASN A 133 3.60 -13.79 -3.49
N PRO A 134 4.56 -13.87 -4.43
CA PRO A 134 4.36 -14.49 -5.75
C PRO A 134 4.05 -16.00 -5.71
N SER A 135 4.36 -16.66 -4.59
CA SER A 135 4.14 -18.09 -4.37
C SER A 135 2.90 -18.40 -3.51
N ASP A 136 2.27 -17.38 -2.92
CA ASP A 136 1.13 -17.56 -2.02
C ASP A 136 -0.20 -17.48 -2.76
N LYS A 137 -1.07 -18.47 -2.50
CA LYS A 137 -2.45 -18.50 -3.03
C LYS A 137 -3.42 -17.62 -2.25
N ARG A 138 -2.96 -17.03 -1.15
CA ARG A 138 -3.76 -16.20 -0.25
C ARG A 138 -3.05 -14.87 0.01
N VAL A 139 -3.82 -13.84 0.30
CA VAL A 139 -3.34 -12.52 0.69
C VAL A 139 -3.90 -12.14 2.05
N GLY A 140 -3.02 -11.64 2.93
CA GLY A 140 -3.44 -11.03 4.19
C GLY A 140 -3.96 -9.63 3.92
N ILE A 141 -5.20 -9.34 4.30
CA ILE A 141 -5.83 -8.02 4.17
C ILE A 141 -6.14 -7.48 5.55
N ARG A 142 -5.76 -6.23 5.78
CA ARG A 142 -6.02 -5.51 7.02
C ARG A 142 -6.68 -4.17 6.72
N ILE A 143 -7.62 -3.77 7.57
CA ILE A 143 -8.18 -2.42 7.60
C ILE A 143 -8.07 -1.96 9.05
N PRO A 144 -7.02 -1.22 9.41
CA PRO A 144 -6.83 -0.77 10.78
C PRO A 144 -7.93 0.20 11.20
N ASP A 145 -8.37 0.12 12.46
CA ASP A 145 -9.20 1.16 13.06
C ASP A 145 -8.33 2.36 13.47
N SER A 146 -7.74 3.02 12.48
CA SER A 146 -6.89 4.18 12.63
C SER A 146 -7.30 5.26 11.63
N GLY A 147 -7.84 6.35 12.16
CA GLY A 147 -8.26 7.49 11.36
C GLY A 147 -7.12 8.10 10.52
N PHE A 148 -5.87 8.03 11.02
CA PHE A 148 -4.71 8.50 10.26
C PHE A 148 -4.38 7.57 9.08
N ILE A 149 -4.31 6.26 9.31
CA ILE A 149 -3.98 5.28 8.24
C ILE A 149 -5.02 5.33 7.13
N ARG A 150 -6.30 5.33 7.50
CA ARG A 150 -7.40 5.36 6.53
C ARG A 150 -7.38 6.65 5.70
N LYS A 151 -7.12 7.80 6.33
CA LYS A 151 -6.96 9.08 5.62
C LYS A 151 -5.75 9.07 4.69
N LEU A 152 -4.63 8.49 5.12
CA LEU A 152 -3.42 8.37 4.31
C LEU A 152 -3.64 7.54 3.05
N ILE A 153 -4.28 6.37 3.18
CA ILE A 153 -4.61 5.49 2.05
C ILE A 153 -5.60 6.18 1.09
N SER A 154 -6.61 6.86 1.62
CA SER A 154 -7.57 7.64 0.82
C SER A 154 -6.86 8.74 0.02
N ALA A 155 -5.98 9.51 0.66
CA ALA A 155 -5.23 10.58 0.00
C ALA A 155 -4.25 10.05 -1.06
N LEU A 156 -3.60 8.91 -0.82
CA LEU A 156 -2.79 8.23 -1.83
C LEU A 156 -3.61 7.82 -3.06
N ASN A 157 -4.83 7.31 -2.85
CA ASN A 157 -5.74 6.93 -3.93
C ASN A 157 -6.18 8.14 -4.78
N GLU A 158 -6.50 9.26 -4.14
CA GLU A 158 -6.81 10.52 -4.83
C GLU A 158 -5.64 11.00 -5.70
N GLN A 159 -4.42 10.97 -5.15
CA GLN A 159 -3.20 11.36 -5.87
C GLN A 159 -2.94 10.46 -7.08
N THR A 160 -3.06 9.14 -6.90
CA THR A 160 -2.81 8.17 -7.99
C THR A 160 -3.83 8.33 -9.11
N ARG A 161 -5.12 8.52 -8.77
CA ARG A 161 -6.17 8.80 -9.77
C ARG A 161 -5.92 10.09 -10.54
N PHE A 162 -5.50 11.15 -9.86
CA PHE A 162 -5.17 12.41 -10.52
C PHE A 162 -4.00 12.22 -11.51
N SER A 163 -2.95 11.51 -11.12
CA SER A 163 -1.80 11.22 -12.00
C SER A 163 -2.21 10.43 -13.25
N SER A 164 -3.13 9.46 -13.12
CA SER A 164 -3.64 8.69 -14.27
C SER A 164 -4.43 9.56 -15.24
N ILE A 165 -5.27 10.48 -14.74
CA ILE A 165 -6.06 11.41 -15.58
C ILE A 165 -5.16 12.37 -16.36
N VAL A 166 -4.12 12.91 -15.71
CA VAL A 166 -3.17 13.82 -16.38
C VAL A 166 -2.34 13.07 -17.42
N GLY A 167 -1.86 11.86 -17.12
CA GLY A 167 -1.12 11.02 -18.08
C GLY A 167 -1.92 10.72 -19.35
N ASN A 168 -3.22 10.42 -19.21
CA ASN A 168 -4.10 10.11 -20.34
C ASN A 168 -4.44 11.33 -21.22
N ASN A 169 -4.18 12.57 -20.76
CA ASN A 169 -4.41 13.78 -21.56
C ASN A 169 -3.16 14.26 -22.34
N VAL A 170 -2.01 13.59 -22.20
CA VAL A 170 -0.74 14.02 -22.83
C VAL A 170 -0.31 13.14 -24.02
N GLU A 171 -0.95 11.98 -24.26
CA GLU A 171 -0.52 11.09 -25.35
C GLU A 171 -1.38 11.21 -26.62
N HIS A 172 -0.90 12.05 -27.55
CA HIS A 172 -1.15 11.86 -28.98
C HIS A 172 0.01 11.05 -29.60
N SER A 173 -0.37 9.92 -30.20
CA SER A 173 0.36 9.09 -31.18
C SER A 173 1.44 8.10 -30.74
N SER A 174 1.33 6.89 -31.32
CA SER A 174 2.31 5.79 -31.47
C SER A 174 2.08 4.58 -30.55
N GLY A 175 1.85 3.43 -31.18
CA GLY A 175 1.33 2.21 -30.55
C GLY A 175 2.35 1.26 -29.91
N CYS A 176 1.76 0.14 -29.48
CA CYS A 176 2.26 -1.08 -28.81
C CYS A 176 2.27 -1.07 -27.28
N ASP A 177 1.53 -2.05 -26.72
CA ASP A 177 1.39 -2.50 -25.33
C ASP A 177 0.68 -1.55 -24.33
N LYS A 178 -0.64 -1.45 -24.49
CA LYS A 178 -1.56 -0.94 -23.48
C LYS A 178 -1.71 -1.95 -22.34
N HIS A 179 -0.84 -1.90 -21.33
CA HIS A 179 -1.21 -2.36 -20.00
C HIS A 179 -1.94 -1.21 -19.29
N ASP A 180 -3.26 -1.38 -19.26
CA ASP A 180 -4.28 -0.38 -18.95
C ASP A 180 -4.04 0.34 -17.60
N SER A 181 -3.93 1.67 -17.66
CA SER A 181 -3.96 2.59 -16.53
C SER A 181 -5.38 2.61 -15.92
N THR A 182 -5.72 1.51 -15.26
CA THR A 182 -7.05 1.29 -14.69
C THR A 182 -7.27 2.27 -13.55
N SER A 183 -8.27 3.14 -13.72
CA SER A 183 -8.91 3.91 -12.64
C SER A 183 -9.05 3.02 -11.40
N ILE A 184 -8.21 3.21 -10.38
CA ILE A 184 -8.08 2.20 -9.31
C ILE A 184 -9.32 2.28 -8.42
N GLY A 185 -10.40 1.58 -8.78
CA GLY A 185 -11.63 1.51 -7.98
C GLY A 185 -11.40 0.96 -6.58
N GLY A 186 -10.34 0.16 -6.41
CA GLY A 186 -9.98 -0.53 -5.17
C GLY A 186 -9.11 0.24 -4.18
N GLY A 187 -8.90 1.55 -4.32
CA GLY A 187 -8.05 2.31 -3.40
C GLY A 187 -6.55 2.18 -3.68
N HIS A 188 -5.70 2.71 -2.79
CA HIS A 188 -4.24 2.63 -2.90
C HIS A 188 -3.65 1.83 -1.74
N PRO A 189 -3.51 0.50 -1.87
CA PRO A 189 -3.09 -0.32 -0.75
C PRO A 189 -1.68 0.02 -0.31
N LEU A 190 -1.48 -0.02 1.00
CA LEU A 190 -0.15 -0.03 1.58
C LEU A 190 0.23 -1.47 1.88
N VAL A 191 1.46 -1.87 1.58
CA VAL A 191 2.04 -3.02 2.26
C VAL A 191 2.23 -2.64 3.71
N LEU A 192 1.75 -3.46 4.64
CA LEU A 192 1.88 -3.21 6.07
C LEU A 192 2.43 -4.45 6.76
N THR A 193 3.59 -4.30 7.39
CA THR A 193 4.20 -5.36 8.20
C THR A 193 4.38 -4.88 9.63
N SER A 194 4.06 -5.75 10.59
CA SER A 194 4.27 -5.46 12.00
C SER A 194 5.73 -5.11 12.26
N ALA A 195 6.00 -4.05 13.01
CA ALA A 195 7.37 -3.71 13.45
C ALA A 195 7.88 -4.69 14.52
N ASN A 196 7.02 -5.56 15.06
CA ASN A 196 7.41 -6.61 16.01
C ASN A 196 8.49 -7.53 15.41
N LEU A 197 9.61 -7.65 16.12
CA LEU A 197 10.74 -8.52 15.76
C LEU A 197 10.50 -9.98 16.22
N SER A 198 9.56 -10.23 17.14
CA SER A 198 9.29 -11.57 17.69
C SER A 198 8.57 -12.53 16.72
N GLY A 199 8.04 -12.03 15.59
CA GLY A 199 7.54 -12.88 14.50
C GLY A 199 6.18 -13.55 14.72
N GLN A 200 5.48 -13.33 15.84
CA GLN A 200 4.16 -13.90 16.10
C GLN A 200 3.08 -13.26 15.18
N PRO A 201 2.35 -14.05 14.37
CA PRO A 201 1.32 -13.54 13.47
C PRO A 201 0.00 -13.26 14.22
N SER A 202 -0.62 -12.12 13.94
CA SER A 202 -1.98 -11.75 14.41
C SER A 202 -3.02 -11.94 13.30
N ALA A 203 -2.85 -12.96 12.46
CA ALA A 203 -3.72 -13.21 11.31
C ALA A 203 -4.79 -14.25 11.66
N ILE A 204 -6.03 -13.96 11.24
CA ILE A 204 -7.14 -14.88 11.29
C ILE A 204 -7.33 -15.43 9.88
N GLN A 205 -7.30 -16.75 9.76
CA GLN A 205 -7.64 -17.43 8.52
C GLN A 205 -9.15 -17.68 8.49
N ILE A 206 -9.80 -17.23 7.42
CA ILE A 206 -11.18 -17.63 7.14
C ILE A 206 -11.11 -18.88 6.27
N GLU A 207 -11.75 -19.96 6.72
CA GLU A 207 -12.02 -21.16 5.93
C GLU A 207 -13.46 -21.10 5.47
N VAL A 208 -13.67 -21.05 4.15
CA VAL A 208 -14.98 -21.18 3.51
C VAL A 208 -14.88 -22.22 2.41
#